data_AF-A0A2E6EP87-F1
#
_entry.id   AF-A0A2E6EP87-F1
#
_cell.length_a   1.000
_cell.length_b   1.000
_cell.length_c   1.000
_cell.angle_alpha   90.00
_cell.angle_beta   90.00
_cell.angle_gamma   90.00
#
_symmetry.space_group_name_H-M   'P 1'
#
loop_
_entity.id
_entity.type
_entity.pdbx_description
1 polymer ?
#
loop_
_entity_poly.entity_id
_entity_poly.type
_entity_poly.pdbx_seq_one_letter_code
_entity_poly.pdbx_strand_id
1 'polypeptide(L)'
;MGNNAEVGRNDPCPCGSGKKYKRCCLGTAEDPSQEARNFVPALIVLGLGLAVSAWVLVVSTAANGGLCAVVACLAAGGAWIFTNMPPPNANPGSPGGINFGG
;
A
#
# COMPACT_ATOMS: atom_id res chain seq x y z
N MET A 1 -60.20 -17.59 7.27
CA MET A 1 -59.23 -17.17 8.31
C MET A 1 -57.91 -17.82 7.97
N GLY A 2 -56.78 -17.15 7.75
CA GLY A 2 -56.52 -15.74 7.56
C GLY A 2 -55.47 -15.62 6.45
N ASN A 3 -55.53 -14.53 5.71
CA ASN A 3 -54.51 -14.19 4.72
C ASN A 3 -53.27 -13.83 5.53
N ASN A 4 -52.29 -14.74 5.55
CA ASN A 4 -50.96 -14.43 6.03
C ASN A 4 -50.42 -13.39 5.04
N ALA A 5 -50.64 -12.11 5.31
CA ALA A 5 -50.10 -11.04 4.50
C ALA A 5 -48.59 -11.20 4.58
N GLU A 6 -48.01 -11.79 3.53
CA GLU A 6 -46.58 -12.06 3.44
C GLU A 6 -45.89 -10.70 3.44
N VAL A 7 -45.48 -10.24 4.63
CA VAL A 7 -44.70 -9.02 4.79
C VAL A 7 -43.45 -9.21 3.94
N GLY A 8 -43.30 -8.36 2.92
CA GLY A 8 -42.18 -8.43 2.02
C GLY A 8 -40.88 -8.27 2.78
N ARG A 9 -39.86 -9.03 2.40
CA ARG A 9 -38.56 -9.04 3.10
C ARG A 9 -37.94 -7.64 3.26
N ASN A 10 -38.26 -6.69 2.37
CA ASN A 10 -37.76 -5.32 2.40
C ASN A 10 -38.70 -4.30 3.06
N ASP A 11 -39.94 -4.67 3.39
CA ASP A 11 -40.95 -3.77 3.95
C ASP A 11 -40.59 -3.30 5.36
N PRO A 12 -41.10 -2.15 5.81
CA PRO A 12 -40.95 -1.72 7.19
C PRO A 12 -41.48 -2.79 8.15
N CYS A 13 -40.72 -3.06 9.21
CA CYS A 13 -41.09 -4.09 10.18
C CYS A 13 -42.39 -3.72 10.91
N PRO A 14 -43.40 -4.61 10.94
CA PRO A 14 -44.65 -4.37 11.69
C PRO A 14 -44.43 -4.31 13.22
N CYS A 15 -43.23 -4.66 13.69
CA CYS A 15 -42.81 -4.56 15.08
C CYS A 15 -42.55 -3.12 15.57
N GLY A 16 -42.64 -2.11 14.71
CA GLY A 16 -42.46 -0.70 15.09
C GLY A 16 -41.00 -0.24 15.22
N SER A 17 -40.02 -1.06 14.83
CA SER A 17 -38.59 -0.72 14.96
C SER A 17 -38.07 0.30 13.93
N GLY A 18 -38.87 0.65 12.92
CA GLY A 18 -38.45 1.48 11.79
C GLY A 18 -37.42 0.82 10.86
N LYS A 19 -36.98 -0.41 11.13
CA LYS A 19 -36.02 -1.17 10.31
C LYS A 19 -36.76 -2.03 9.28
N LYS A 20 -36.09 -2.40 8.18
CA LYS A 20 -36.61 -3.37 7.19
C LYS A 20 -36.84 -4.73 7.87
N TYR A 21 -37.94 -5.41 7.54
CA TYR A 21 -38.34 -6.69 8.13
C TYR A 21 -37.19 -7.72 8.15
N LYS A 22 -36.41 -7.82 7.06
CA LYS A 22 -35.23 -8.71 6.98
C LYS A 22 -34.07 -8.42 7.92
N ARG A 23 -33.96 -7.19 8.39
CA ARG A 23 -32.89 -6.72 9.30
C ARG A 23 -33.41 -6.56 10.73
N CYS A 24 -34.65 -6.98 10.99
CA CYS A 24 -35.28 -6.90 12.29
C CYS A 24 -35.78 -8.29 12.68
N CYS A 25 -37.04 -8.63 12.40
CA CYS A 25 -37.65 -9.89 12.84
C CYS A 25 -37.17 -11.13 12.05
N LEU A 26 -36.69 -10.97 10.82
CA LEU A 26 -36.16 -12.10 10.04
C LEU A 26 -34.64 -12.28 10.19
N GLY A 27 -33.95 -11.25 10.71
CA GLY A 27 -32.49 -11.17 10.75
C GLY A 27 -31.89 -11.58 12.09
N THR A 28 -32.67 -12.21 12.96
CA THR A 28 -32.32 -12.61 14.33
C THR A 28 -31.38 -13.82 14.42
N ALA A 29 -30.87 -14.31 13.30
CA ALA A 29 -29.72 -15.19 13.32
C ALA A 29 -28.48 -14.32 13.57
N GLU A 30 -27.83 -14.50 14.72
CA GLU A 30 -26.49 -14.01 15.00
C GLU A 30 -25.55 -14.60 13.94
N ASP A 31 -25.43 -13.91 12.80
CA ASP A 31 -24.60 -14.37 11.71
C ASP A 31 -23.15 -14.02 12.06
N PRO A 32 -22.28 -15.00 12.34
CA PRO A 32 -20.90 -14.76 12.75
C PRO A 32 -20.10 -14.01 11.67
N SER A 33 -20.61 -13.92 10.43
CA SER A 33 -20.00 -13.13 9.37
C SER A 33 -20.17 -11.60 9.54
N GLN A 34 -21.04 -11.13 10.45
CA GLN A 34 -21.20 -9.70 10.70
C GLN A 34 -19.98 -9.09 11.40
N GLU A 35 -19.36 -9.82 12.34
CA GLU A 35 -18.12 -9.40 13.00
C GLU A 35 -17.00 -9.18 11.97
N ALA A 36 -16.83 -10.15 11.06
CA ALA A 36 -15.85 -10.05 9.97
C ALA A 36 -16.15 -8.88 9.01
N ARG A 37 -17.44 -8.61 8.74
CA ARG A 37 -17.87 -7.51 7.86
C ARG A 37 -17.49 -6.13 8.40
N ASN A 38 -17.42 -5.97 9.72
CA ASN A 38 -17.02 -4.71 10.35
C ASN A 38 -15.54 -4.39 10.09
N PHE A 39 -14.70 -5.41 9.88
CA PHE A 39 -13.28 -5.23 9.58
C PHE A 39 -12.97 -5.05 8.07
N VAL A 40 -13.89 -5.44 7.19
CA VAL A 40 -13.74 -5.26 5.73
C VAL A 40 -13.40 -3.81 5.32
N PRO A 41 -14.07 -2.75 5.81
CA PRO A 41 -13.72 -1.38 5.41
C PRO A 41 -12.29 -1.00 5.84
N ALA A 42 -11.82 -1.45 7.01
CA ALA A 42 -10.46 -1.18 7.47
C ALA A 42 -9.41 -1.88 6.57
N LEU A 43 -9.67 -3.13 6.16
CA LEU A 43 -8.79 -3.87 5.25
C LEU A 43 -8.71 -3.22 3.86
N ILE A 44 -9.83 -2.69 3.35
CA ILE A 44 -9.85 -1.96 2.08
C ILE A 44 -9.01 -0.69 2.17
N VAL A 45 -9.17 0.11 3.24
CA VAL A 45 -8.42 1.36 3.43
C VAL A 45 -6.92 1.08 3.58
N LEU A 46 -6.55 0.07 4.36
CA LEU A 46 -5.15 -0.34 4.52
C LEU A 46 -4.56 -0.85 3.20
N GLY A 47 -5.28 -1.71 2.48
CA GLY A 47 -4.83 -2.27 1.20
C GLY A 47 -4.67 -1.20 0.12
N LEU A 48 -5.67 -0.33 -0.07
CA LEU A 48 -5.61 0.77 -1.03
C LEU A 48 -4.54 1.81 -0.63
N GLY A 49 -4.40 2.11 0.66
CA GLY A 49 -3.38 3.04 1.15
C GLY A 49 -1.95 2.56 0.86
N LEU A 50 -1.68 1.27 1.10
CA LEU A 50 -0.38 0.66 0.76
C LEU A 50 -0.13 0.60 -0.74
N ALA A 51 -1.16 0.30 -1.54
CA ALA A 51 -1.04 0.28 -3.00
C ALA A 51 -0.74 1.68 -3.56
N VAL A 52 -1.44 2.71 -3.07
CA VAL A 52 -1.23 4.10 -3.48
C VAL A 52 0.14 4.60 -3.03
N SER A 53 0.57 4.31 -1.79
CA SER A 53 1.88 4.73 -1.32
C SER A 53 3.02 4.06 -2.10
N ALA A 54 2.90 2.76 -2.40
CA ALA A 54 3.86 2.05 -3.26
C ALA A 54 3.89 2.66 -4.67
N TRP A 55 2.74 2.94 -5.26
CA TRP A 55 2.66 3.55 -6.59
C TRP A 55 3.28 4.96 -6.62
N VAL A 56 3.03 5.77 -5.58
CA VAL A 56 3.64 7.10 -5.44
C VAL A 56 5.16 7.01 -5.31
N LEU A 57 5.69 6.04 -4.56
CA LEU A 57 7.14 5.82 -4.46
C LEU A 57 7.75 5.40 -5.80
N VAL A 58 7.09 4.49 -6.54
CA VAL A 58 7.51 4.08 -7.88
C VAL A 58 7.49 5.25 -8.87
N VAL A 59 6.43 6.04 -8.90
CA VAL A 59 6.33 7.21 -9.78
C VAL A 59 7.35 8.29 -9.39
N SER A 60 7.59 8.51 -8.10
CA SER A 60 8.56 9.48 -7.60
C SER A 60 10.01 9.08 -7.89
N THR A 61 10.31 7.77 -7.93
CA THR A 61 11.62 7.25 -8.36
C THR A 61 11.82 7.30 -9.87
N ALA A 62 10.72 7.25 -10.65
CA ALA A 62 10.77 7.45 -12.10
C ALA A 62 10.92 8.93 -12.50
N ALA A 63 10.36 9.86 -11.72
CA ALA A 63 10.42 11.29 -11.99
C ALA A 63 11.75 11.95 -11.57
N ASN A 64 12.42 11.41 -10.55
CA ASN A 64 13.68 11.93 -10.05
C ASN A 64 14.82 10.97 -10.45
N GLY A 65 15.42 11.17 -11.61
CA GLY A 65 16.53 10.36 -12.17
C GLY A 65 17.80 10.23 -11.32
N GLY A 66 17.78 10.61 -10.03
CA GLY A 66 18.88 10.47 -9.08
C GLY A 66 18.87 9.19 -8.25
N LEU A 67 17.71 8.60 -7.92
CA LEU A 67 17.68 7.38 -7.08
C LEU A 67 17.93 6.08 -7.85
N CYS A 68 17.67 6.06 -9.16
CA CYS A 68 17.93 4.90 -10.01
C CYS A 68 19.42 4.51 -10.01
N ALA A 69 20.32 5.49 -9.89
CA ALA A 69 21.76 5.27 -9.75
C ALA A 69 22.14 4.60 -8.42
N VAL A 70 21.51 4.98 -7.31
CA VAL A 70 21.82 4.44 -5.97
C VAL A 70 21.32 2.99 -5.82
N VAL A 71 20.11 2.71 -6.36
CA VAL A 71 19.54 1.35 -6.36
C VAL A 71 20.26 0.44 -7.35
N ALA A 72 20.67 0.94 -8.52
CA ALA A 72 21.52 0.20 -9.45
C ALA A 72 22.92 -0.09 -8.88
N CYS A 73 23.53 0.86 -8.15
CA CYS A 73 24.83 0.65 -7.50
C CYS A 73 24.77 -0.39 -6.37
N LEU A 74 23.66 -0.46 -5.62
CA LEU A 74 23.47 -1.47 -4.58
C LEU A 74 23.11 -2.85 -5.18
N ALA A 75 22.35 -2.90 -6.28
CA ALA A 75 21.94 -4.14 -6.93
C ALA A 75 23.02 -4.77 -7.84
N ALA A 76 23.95 -3.98 -8.41
CA ALA A 76 24.98 -4.48 -9.33
C ALA A 76 26.29 -4.92 -8.66
N GLY A 77 26.42 -4.79 -7.33
CA GLY A 77 27.61 -5.20 -6.61
C GLY A 77 28.79 -4.24 -6.80
N GLY A 78 29.42 -3.87 -5.69
CA GLY A 78 30.59 -2.97 -5.63
C GLY A 78 31.89 -3.48 -6.29
N ALA A 79 31.80 -4.34 -7.30
CA ALA A 79 32.96 -4.92 -8.00
C ALA A 79 33.47 -4.05 -9.18
N TRP A 80 32.63 -3.20 -9.77
CA TRP A 80 33.03 -2.45 -10.98
C TRP A 80 34.03 -1.32 -10.73
N ILE A 81 34.09 -0.81 -9.48
CA ILE A 81 35.04 0.24 -9.10
C ILE A 81 36.48 -0.30 -9.07
N PHE A 82 36.68 -1.59 -8.80
CA PHE A 82 38.02 -2.19 -8.74
C PHE A 82 38.59 -2.66 -10.08
N THR A 83 37.74 -2.98 -11.07
CA THR A 83 38.21 -3.53 -12.35
C THR A 83 38.53 -2.49 -13.41
N ASN A 84 38.11 -1.23 -13.22
CA ASN A 84 38.35 -0.14 -14.16
C ASN A 84 39.23 0.98 -13.59
N MET A 85 39.97 0.72 -12.51
CA MET A 85 40.97 1.67 -12.05
C MET A 85 42.24 1.49 -12.91
N PRO A 86 42.61 2.50 -13.74
CA PRO A 86 43.87 2.43 -14.46
C PRO A 86 45.02 2.33 -13.46
N PRO A 87 46.05 1.53 -13.72
CA PRO A 87 47.19 1.42 -12.81
C PRO A 87 47.78 2.82 -12.60
N PRO A 88 48.21 3.16 -11.38
CA PRO A 88 48.87 4.43 -11.11
C PRO A 88 50.10 4.52 -12.00
N ASN A 89 50.02 5.36 -13.03
CA ASN A 89 51.15 5.75 -13.84
C ASN A 89 52.11 6.53 -12.93
N ALA A 90 53.22 5.89 -12.60
CA ALA A 90 54.32 6.51 -11.89
C ALA A 90 54.95 7.60 -12.77
N ASN A 91 54.39 8.81 -12.72
CA ASN A 91 55.02 10.04 -13.21
C ASN A 91 55.04 11.05 -12.05
N PRO A 92 56.16 11.21 -11.33
CA PRO A 92 56.29 12.23 -10.30
C PRO A 92 56.43 13.59 -10.99
N GLY A 93 55.33 14.31 -11.20
CA GLY A 93 55.41 15.60 -11.88
C GLY A 93 54.11 16.32 -12.20
N SER A 94 53.06 16.24 -11.37
CA SER A 94 51.87 17.09 -11.57
C SER A 94 51.41 17.72 -10.26
N PRO A 95 51.41 19.06 -10.15
CA PRO A 95 51.03 19.78 -8.94
C PRO A 95 49.51 19.88 -8.89
N GLY A 96 48.89 19.17 -7.96
CA GLY A 96 47.44 19.19 -7.78
C GLY A 96 47.02 18.57 -6.47
N GLY A 97 47.73 18.87 -5.38
CA GLY A 97 47.34 18.49 -4.04
C GLY A 97 46.01 19.14 -3.65
N ILE A 98 45.05 18.32 -3.23
CA ILE A 98 43.83 18.76 -2.56
C ILE A 98 44.19 19.37 -1.20
N ASN A 99 43.94 20.67 -1.06
CA ASN A 99 44.02 21.40 0.21
C ASN A 99 42.82 21.00 1.09
N PHE A 100 43.08 20.46 2.28
CA PHE A 100 42.09 20.44 3.36
C PHE A 100 42.39 21.64 4.27
N GLY A 101 41.78 22.78 3.96
CA GLY A 101 41.67 23.90 4.89
C GLY A 101 40.74 23.51 6.03
N GLY A 102 41.17 23.83 7.27
CA GLY A 102 40.50 23.49 8.52
C GLY A 102 39.25 24.29 8.86
#